data_AF-A9F4V0-F1
#
_entry.id   AF-A9F4V0-F1
#
_cell.length_a   1.000
_cell.length_b   1.000
_cell.length_c   1.000
_cell.angle_alpha   90.00
_cell.angle_beta   90.00
_cell.angle_gamma   90.00
#
_symmetry.space_group_name_H-M   'P 1'
#
loop_
_entity.id
_entity.type
_entity.pdbx_description
1 polymer ?
#
loop_
_entity_poly.entity_id
_entity_poly.type
_entity_poly.pdbx_seq_one_letter_code
_entity_poly.pdbx_strand_id
1 'polypeptide(L)'
;MPEAGAVDGDFLFSLSAYLNPRAPILFVASLTTQASDGGLSFSLTFQPLVAADRKTPTGEPFDVGPFELSADGTFTAQLPTLVVPGDANPISGSELEATITLTGGSLCAPADFICGIVTGTTARPLPLNLKGSAFAMERIADPSSYPAPVINCKRDPANPLP
;
A
#
# COMPACT_ATOMS: atom_id res chain seq x y z
N MET A 1 2.21 1.16 21.80
CA MET A 1 3.11 1.07 20.63
C MET A 1 3.77 -0.30 20.65
N PRO A 2 3.86 -1.02 19.52
CA PRO A 2 4.53 -2.32 19.47
C PRO A 2 6.06 -2.15 19.62
N GLU A 3 6.75 -3.22 20.01
CA GLU A 3 8.22 -3.27 19.92
C GLU A 3 8.65 -3.28 18.45
N ALA A 4 9.86 -2.77 18.17
CA ALA A 4 10.46 -2.88 16.85
C ALA A 4 10.59 -4.36 16.45
N GLY A 5 10.27 -4.68 15.19
CA GLY A 5 10.20 -6.03 14.68
C GLY A 5 8.85 -6.73 14.91
N ALA A 6 8.03 -6.29 15.87
CA ALA A 6 6.82 -7.03 16.26
C ALA A 6 5.70 -7.01 15.21
N VAL A 7 5.72 -6.02 14.30
CA VAL A 7 4.73 -5.89 13.21
C VAL A 7 5.35 -6.10 11.83
N ASP A 8 6.64 -6.40 11.76
CA ASP A 8 7.38 -6.58 10.51
C ASP A 8 6.83 -7.75 9.69
N GLY A 9 7.07 -7.71 8.39
CA GLY A 9 6.72 -8.77 7.45
C GLY A 9 6.11 -8.24 6.15
N ASP A 10 5.65 -9.19 5.34
CA ASP A 10 5.10 -8.90 4.02
C ASP A 10 3.58 -8.77 4.05
N PHE A 11 3.08 -7.83 3.26
CA PHE A 11 1.67 -7.53 3.13
C PHE A 11 1.29 -7.43 1.66
N LEU A 12 0.09 -7.90 1.32
CA LEU A 12 -0.56 -7.53 0.07
C LEU A 12 -1.15 -6.14 0.25
N PHE A 13 -0.54 -5.14 -0.37
CA PHE A 13 -1.00 -3.77 -0.36
C PHE A 13 -1.94 -3.51 -1.53
N SER A 14 -3.13 -3.00 -1.24
CA SER A 14 -4.15 -2.61 -2.20
C SER A 14 -4.31 -1.10 -2.23
N LEU A 15 -3.91 -0.46 -3.33
CA LEU A 15 -4.19 0.95 -3.60
C LEU A 15 -5.52 1.08 -4.34
N SER A 16 -6.55 1.55 -3.65
CA SER A 16 -7.91 1.65 -4.19
C SER A 16 -8.22 3.09 -4.56
N ALA A 17 -7.86 3.47 -5.79
CA ALA A 17 -8.14 4.79 -6.32
C ALA A 17 -9.65 5.01 -6.49
N TYR A 18 -10.16 6.21 -6.16
CA TYR A 18 -11.58 6.54 -6.25
C TYR A 18 -12.19 6.34 -7.66
N LEU A 19 -11.36 6.40 -8.70
CA LEU A 19 -11.76 6.21 -10.11
C LEU A 19 -12.35 4.83 -10.38
N ASN A 20 -11.76 3.80 -9.78
CA ASN A 20 -12.24 2.42 -9.88
C ASN A 20 -11.81 1.64 -8.63
N PRO A 21 -12.45 1.88 -7.48
CA PRO A 21 -11.96 1.40 -6.19
C PRO A 21 -11.99 -0.13 -6.08
N ARG A 22 -12.78 -0.82 -6.92
CA ARG A 22 -12.86 -2.29 -6.94
C ARG A 22 -11.82 -2.95 -7.86
N ALA A 23 -11.00 -2.17 -8.56
CA ALA A 23 -9.85 -2.65 -9.33
C ALA A 23 -8.56 -2.03 -8.75
N PRO A 24 -8.13 -2.45 -7.55
CA PRO A 24 -6.97 -1.86 -6.89
C PRO A 24 -5.67 -2.16 -7.65
N ILE A 25 -4.72 -1.23 -7.59
CA ILE A 25 -3.32 -1.49 -7.93
C ILE A 25 -2.70 -2.25 -6.76
N LEU A 26 -2.05 -3.38 -7.04
CA LEU A 26 -1.54 -4.28 -6.01
C LEU A 26 -0.01 -4.26 -5.95
N PHE A 27 0.49 -4.37 -4.72
CA PHE A 27 1.92 -4.50 -4.42
C PHE A 27 2.13 -5.56 -3.35
N VAL A 28 3.27 -6.24 -3.39
CA VAL A 28 3.84 -6.80 -2.16
C VAL A 28 4.55 -5.68 -1.44
N ALA A 29 4.19 -5.44 -0.18
CA ALA A 29 4.77 -4.42 0.67
C ALA A 29 5.50 -5.09 1.84
N SER A 30 6.83 -5.00 1.86
CA SER A 30 7.66 -5.46 2.97
C SER A 30 7.78 -4.34 4.00
N LEU A 31 7.20 -4.53 5.18
CA LEU A 31 7.20 -3.57 6.28
C LEU A 31 8.30 -3.94 7.27
N THR A 32 9.13 -2.96 7.61
CA THR A 32 10.13 -3.07 8.67
C THR A 32 9.98 -1.93 9.66
N THR A 33 10.18 -2.21 10.95
CA THR A 33 10.10 -1.21 12.01
C THR A 33 11.41 -1.10 12.78
N GLN A 34 11.75 0.13 13.17
CA GLN A 34 12.97 0.45 13.89
C GLN A 34 12.65 1.40 15.04
N ALA A 35 13.34 1.22 16.18
CA ALA A 35 13.28 2.19 17.25
C ALA A 35 13.87 3.53 16.78
N SER A 36 13.19 4.63 17.09
CA SER A 36 13.63 6.00 16.81
C SER A 36 13.63 6.82 18.11
N ASP A 37 14.31 7.96 18.12
CA ASP A 37 14.36 8.86 19.28
C ASP A 37 12.96 9.32 19.73
N GLY A 38 11.99 9.34 18.79
CA GLY A 38 10.59 9.71 19.01
C GLY A 38 9.66 8.52 19.31
N GLY A 39 10.16 7.29 19.26
CA GLY A 39 9.39 6.07 19.48
C GLY A 39 9.70 4.98 18.47
N LEU A 40 8.78 4.76 17.53
CA LEU A 40 8.91 3.73 16.50
C LEU A 40 8.78 4.40 15.13
N SER A 41 9.65 4.01 14.22
CA SER A 41 9.57 4.37 12.80
C SER A 41 9.39 3.11 11.96
N PHE A 42 8.88 3.27 10.74
CA PHE A 42 8.73 2.17 9.78
C PHE A 42 9.19 2.56 8.39
N SER A 43 9.66 1.57 7.63
CA SER A 43 9.98 1.67 6.21
C SER A 43 9.19 0.62 5.42
N LEU A 44 8.94 0.88 4.14
CA LEU A 44 8.25 -0.03 3.25
C LEU A 44 9.04 -0.20 1.96
N THR A 45 9.14 -1.44 1.48
CA THR A 45 9.53 -1.75 0.11
C THR A 45 8.29 -2.22 -0.65
N PHE A 46 7.93 -1.55 -1.74
CA PHE A 46 6.77 -1.87 -2.57
C PHE A 46 7.19 -2.51 -3.89
N GLN A 47 6.84 -3.77 -4.12
CA GLN A 47 6.98 -4.45 -5.41
C GLN A 47 5.62 -4.46 -6.14
N PRO A 48 5.46 -3.77 -7.28
CA PRO A 48 4.22 -3.85 -8.07
C PRO A 48 3.93 -5.27 -8.55
N LEU A 49 2.64 -5.59 -8.66
CA LEU A 49 2.16 -6.86 -9.21
C LEU A 49 1.38 -6.63 -10.51
N VAL A 50 1.55 -7.53 -11.47
CA VAL A 50 0.79 -7.56 -12.73
C VAL A 50 -0.71 -7.61 -12.42
N ALA A 51 -1.47 -6.69 -12.99
CA ALA A 51 -2.90 -6.54 -12.73
C ALA A 51 -3.73 -7.74 -13.21
N ALA A 52 -3.27 -8.43 -14.26
CA ALA A 52 -3.96 -9.54 -14.91
C ALA A 52 -4.00 -10.82 -14.05
N ASP A 53 -3.00 -11.03 -13.19
CA ASP A 53 -2.91 -12.22 -12.33
C ASP A 53 -2.83 -11.90 -10.84
N ARG A 54 -2.55 -10.64 -10.48
CA ARG A 54 -2.42 -10.12 -9.12
C ARG A 54 -1.33 -10.85 -8.31
N LYS A 55 -0.33 -11.40 -8.98
CA LYS A 55 0.68 -12.28 -8.39
C LYS A 55 2.09 -12.05 -8.93
N THR A 56 2.22 -11.83 -10.24
CA THR A 56 3.54 -11.75 -10.86
C THR A 56 4.18 -10.39 -10.56
N PRO A 57 5.39 -10.34 -9.97
CA PRO A 57 6.11 -9.07 -9.81
C PRO A 57 6.38 -8.40 -11.15
N THR A 58 6.20 -7.08 -11.23
CA THR A 58 6.55 -6.26 -12.39
C THR A 58 7.12 -4.90 -11.99
N GLY A 59 7.97 -4.35 -12.85
CA GLY A 59 8.71 -3.11 -12.58
C GLY A 59 9.71 -3.20 -11.43
N GLU A 60 10.33 -2.05 -11.15
CA GLU A 60 11.29 -1.89 -10.05
C GLU A 60 10.55 -1.70 -8.70
N PRO A 61 11.07 -2.26 -7.60
CA PRO A 61 10.58 -1.95 -6.26
C PRO A 61 10.80 -0.47 -5.86
N PHE A 62 9.96 0.04 -4.96
CA PHE A 62 10.14 1.35 -4.34
C PHE A 62 10.46 1.20 -2.85
N ASP A 63 11.59 1.75 -2.41
CA ASP A 63 11.90 1.90 -0.99
C ASP A 63 11.42 3.27 -0.50
N VAL A 64 10.66 3.27 0.60
CA VAL A 64 10.11 4.49 1.20
C VAL A 64 10.28 4.48 2.72
N GLY A 65 10.37 5.69 3.28
CA GLY A 65 10.61 5.90 4.71
C GLY A 65 12.08 6.20 5.03
N PRO A 66 12.44 6.20 6.33
CA PRO A 66 11.58 5.90 7.46
C PRO A 66 10.48 6.95 7.70
N PHE A 67 9.34 6.51 8.22
CA PHE A 67 8.24 7.37 8.67
C PHE A 67 7.98 7.13 10.16
N GLU A 68 7.78 8.20 10.92
CA GLU A 68 7.49 8.12 12.35
C GLU A 68 6.05 7.65 12.60
N LEU A 69 5.87 6.82 13.63
CA LEU A 69 4.56 6.52 14.20
C LEU A 69 4.22 7.53 15.31
N SER A 70 2.96 7.92 15.36
CA SER A 70 2.38 8.58 16.52
C SER A 70 2.32 7.63 17.72
N ALA A 71 2.23 8.19 18.93
CA ALA A 71 2.14 7.41 20.17
C ALA A 71 0.95 6.43 20.23
N ASP A 72 -0.13 6.71 19.50
CA ASP A 72 -1.31 5.86 19.35
C ASP A 72 -1.18 4.80 18.24
N GLY A 73 0.01 4.67 17.64
CA GLY A 73 0.31 3.72 16.56
C GLY A 73 -0.22 4.14 15.19
N THR A 74 -0.78 5.34 15.05
CA THR A 74 -1.18 5.90 13.74
C THR A 74 0.01 6.52 13.01
N PHE A 75 -0.14 6.73 11.70
CA PHE A 75 0.90 7.39 10.90
C PHE A 75 0.33 8.29 9.80
N THR A 76 1.19 9.18 9.32
CA THR A 76 1.02 9.91 8.06
C THR A 76 2.33 9.80 7.30
N ALA A 77 2.31 9.08 6.18
CA ALA A 77 3.49 8.81 5.37
C ALA A 77 3.31 9.46 4.00
N GLN A 78 4.08 10.51 3.71
CA GLN A 78 4.16 11.10 2.38
C GLN A 78 5.25 10.37 1.59
N LEU A 79 4.83 9.66 0.55
CA LEU A 79 5.75 8.87 -0.27
C LEU A 79 6.43 9.78 -1.30
N PRO A 80 7.64 9.40 -1.77
CA PRO A 80 8.23 10.01 -2.96
C PRO A 80 7.32 9.78 -4.18
N THR A 81 7.66 10.40 -5.30
CA THR A 81 6.99 10.11 -6.58
C THR A 81 7.23 8.66 -6.97
N LEU A 82 6.14 7.92 -7.14
CA LEU A 82 6.12 6.52 -7.55
C LEU A 82 5.79 6.43 -9.04
N VAL A 83 6.45 5.53 -9.75
CA VAL A 83 6.20 5.26 -11.18
C VAL A 83 5.76 3.80 -11.33
N VAL A 84 4.45 3.57 -11.37
CA VAL A 84 3.85 2.25 -11.47
C VAL A 84 3.76 1.83 -12.94
N PRO A 85 4.29 0.65 -13.32
CA PRO A 85 4.17 0.12 -14.67
C PRO A 85 2.72 -0.02 -15.15
N GLY A 86 2.50 0.09 -16.47
CA GLY A 86 1.16 0.02 -17.05
C GLY A 86 0.46 -1.33 -16.88
N ASP A 87 1.20 -2.43 -16.93
CA ASP A 87 0.68 -3.78 -16.68
C ASP A 87 0.28 -4.03 -15.22
N ALA A 88 0.79 -3.23 -14.27
CA ALA A 88 0.33 -3.18 -12.88
C ALA A 88 -0.89 -2.25 -12.66
N ASN A 89 -1.26 -1.43 -13.65
CA ASN A 89 -2.35 -0.47 -13.55
C ASN A 89 -3.65 -0.99 -14.20
N PRO A 90 -4.60 -1.58 -13.43
CA PRO A 90 -5.85 -2.10 -13.97
C PRO A 90 -6.85 -1.01 -14.41
N ILE A 91 -6.59 0.27 -14.10
CA ILE A 91 -7.55 1.36 -14.37
C ILE A 91 -7.42 1.83 -15.81
N SER A 92 -6.19 2.08 -16.27
CA SER A 92 -5.93 2.58 -17.62
C SER A 92 -4.97 1.72 -18.44
N GLY A 93 -4.26 0.75 -17.83
CA GLY A 93 -3.19 -0.01 -18.47
C GLY A 93 -1.96 0.82 -18.85
N SER A 94 -1.92 2.10 -18.47
CA SER A 94 -0.81 3.02 -18.78
C SER A 94 0.05 3.21 -17.54
N GLU A 95 1.32 3.56 -17.75
CA GLU A 95 2.21 3.98 -16.67
C GLU A 95 1.57 5.10 -15.83
N LEU A 96 1.66 4.96 -14.52
CA LEU A 96 1.10 5.87 -13.54
C LEU A 96 2.24 6.52 -12.75
N GLU A 97 2.35 7.83 -12.82
CA GLU A 97 3.27 8.62 -12.01
C GLU A 97 2.43 9.34 -10.93
N ALA A 98 2.72 9.10 -9.65
CA ALA A 98 1.91 9.66 -8.56
C ALA A 98 2.74 10.00 -7.33
N THR A 99 2.36 11.08 -6.65
CA THR A 99 2.86 11.43 -5.32
C THR A 99 1.70 11.32 -4.35
N ILE A 100 1.80 10.42 -3.38
CA ILE A 100 0.70 10.08 -2.47
C ILE A 100 1.10 10.24 -1.00
N THR A 101 0.10 10.52 -0.19
CA THR A 101 0.19 10.46 1.27
C THR A 101 -0.77 9.40 1.79
N LEU A 102 -0.22 8.45 2.54
CA LEU A 102 -0.97 7.45 3.28
C LEU A 102 -1.28 8.03 4.67
N THR A 103 -2.55 8.12 5.03
CA THR A 103 -2.97 8.58 6.35
C THR A 103 -3.90 7.57 6.98
N GLY A 104 -3.69 7.33 8.27
CA GLY A 104 -4.44 6.32 9.00
C GLY A 104 -3.76 4.96 8.94
N GLY A 105 -4.47 3.93 9.40
CA GLY A 105 -3.87 2.67 9.81
C GLY A 105 -3.35 2.76 11.23
N SER A 106 -3.46 1.68 11.97
CA SER A 106 -2.79 1.53 13.27
C SER A 106 -1.85 0.34 13.17
N LEU A 107 -0.56 0.59 13.36
CA LEU A 107 0.45 -0.45 13.47
C LEU A 107 0.49 -0.89 14.94
N CYS A 108 -0.49 -1.71 15.33
CA CYS A 108 -0.54 -2.38 16.64
C CYS A 108 -0.41 -3.89 16.44
N ALA A 109 0.27 -4.58 17.35
CA ALA A 109 0.39 -6.03 17.29
C ALA A 109 -0.91 -6.72 17.79
N PRO A 110 -1.38 -7.80 17.15
CA PRO A 110 -0.89 -8.32 15.86
C PRO A 110 -1.36 -7.44 14.69
N ALA A 111 -0.43 -7.08 13.82
CA ALA A 111 -0.72 -6.30 12.62
C ALA A 111 -0.96 -7.25 11.44
N ASP A 112 -2.16 -7.84 11.39
CA ASP A 112 -2.58 -8.70 10.27
C ASP A 112 -3.31 -7.91 9.18
N PHE A 113 -3.85 -6.74 9.55
CA PHE A 113 -4.62 -5.90 8.66
C PHE A 113 -4.42 -4.42 9.01
N ILE A 114 -3.98 -3.62 8.04
CA ILE A 114 -3.78 -2.17 8.18
C ILE A 114 -4.55 -1.50 7.05
N CYS A 115 -5.22 -0.39 7.31
CA CYS A 115 -6.01 0.29 6.28
C CYS A 115 -6.11 1.79 6.58
N GLY A 116 -6.34 2.58 5.55
CA GLY A 116 -6.48 4.02 5.73
C GLY A 116 -6.91 4.71 4.45
N ILE A 117 -6.65 6.01 4.40
CA ILE A 117 -6.97 6.87 3.27
C ILE A 117 -5.71 7.19 2.47
N VAL A 118 -5.91 7.40 1.18
CA VAL A 118 -4.89 7.88 0.25
C VAL A 118 -5.30 9.27 -0.20
N THR A 119 -4.36 10.21 -0.10
CA THR A 119 -4.46 11.53 -0.72
C THR A 119 -3.24 11.78 -1.61
N GLY A 120 -3.25 12.86 -2.37
CA GLY A 120 -2.16 13.23 -3.27
C GLY A 120 -2.62 13.42 -4.70
N THR A 121 -1.70 13.34 -5.64
CA THR A 121 -1.96 13.64 -7.05
C THR A 121 -1.22 12.69 -7.98
N THR A 122 -1.82 12.39 -9.12
CA THR A 122 -1.12 11.79 -10.26
C THR A 122 -0.54 12.91 -11.13
N ALA A 123 0.55 12.61 -11.83
CA ALA A 123 1.15 13.45 -12.87
C ALA A 123 0.94 12.83 -14.26
N ARG A 124 1.04 11.49 -14.36
CA ARG A 124 0.78 10.69 -15.56
C ARG A 124 -0.17 9.54 -15.23
N PRO A 125 -1.03 9.10 -16.17
CA PRO A 125 -1.18 9.61 -17.54
C PRO A 125 -1.96 10.93 -17.62
N LEU A 126 -2.70 11.29 -16.57
CA LEU A 126 -3.45 12.53 -16.46
C LEU A 126 -3.31 13.07 -15.03
N PRO A 127 -3.15 14.38 -14.83
CA PRO A 127 -3.12 14.95 -13.50
C PRO A 127 -4.49 14.90 -12.83
N LEU A 128 -4.59 14.16 -11.72
CA LEU A 128 -5.81 13.97 -10.95
C LEU A 128 -5.52 14.13 -9.46
N ASN A 129 -6.51 14.60 -8.70
CA ASN A 129 -6.48 14.57 -7.25
C ASN A 129 -7.04 13.24 -6.75
N LEU A 130 -6.29 12.54 -5.90
CA LEU A 130 -6.66 11.22 -5.40
C LEU A 130 -7.54 11.23 -4.15
N LYS A 131 -8.06 12.39 -3.72
CA LYS A 131 -8.99 12.51 -2.58
C LYS A 131 -10.18 11.56 -2.74
N GLY A 132 -10.46 10.79 -1.69
CA GLY A 132 -11.51 9.76 -1.69
C GLY A 132 -11.00 8.35 -1.99
N SER A 133 -9.69 8.21 -2.26
CA SER A 133 -9.03 6.91 -2.40
C SER A 133 -8.69 6.31 -1.04
N ALA A 134 -8.53 4.99 -1.00
CA ALA A 134 -8.21 4.23 0.20
C ALA A 134 -7.05 3.26 -0.03
N PHE A 135 -6.46 2.77 1.05
CA PHE A 135 -5.56 1.63 1.00
C PHE A 135 -5.94 0.58 2.04
N ALA A 136 -5.54 -0.65 1.76
CA ALA A 136 -5.58 -1.75 2.71
C ALA A 136 -4.33 -2.63 2.53
N MET A 137 -3.86 -3.21 3.61
CA MET A 137 -2.73 -4.12 3.69
C MET A 137 -3.20 -5.35 4.44
N GLU A 138 -3.01 -6.52 3.85
CA GLU A 138 -3.31 -7.80 4.48
C GLU A 138 -2.05 -8.64 4.55
N ARG A 139 -1.74 -9.18 5.73
CA ARG A 139 -0.49 -9.93 5.95
C ARG A 139 -0.43 -11.15 5.02
N ILE A 140 0.71 -11.32 4.35
CA ILE A 140 1.01 -12.50 3.55
C ILE A 140 1.56 -13.57 4.49
N ALA A 141 0.73 -14.57 4.80
CA ALA A 141 1.14 -15.71 5.63
C ALA A 141 1.94 -16.75 4.82
N ASP A 142 1.70 -16.83 3.50
CA ASP A 142 2.37 -17.74 2.57
C ASP A 142 2.78 -16.97 1.31
N PRO A 143 4.08 -16.80 1.03
CA PRO A 143 4.55 -16.07 -0.15
C PRO A 143 4.18 -16.75 -1.49
N SER A 144 3.76 -18.02 -1.47
CA SER A 144 3.26 -18.72 -2.65
C SER A 144 1.75 -18.52 -2.89
N SER A 145 1.04 -17.94 -1.92
CA SER A 145 -0.41 -17.75 -1.97
C SER A 145 -0.85 -16.46 -1.27
N TYR A 146 -0.92 -15.38 -2.06
CA TYR A 146 -1.38 -14.08 -1.56
C TYR A 146 -2.85 -14.12 -1.11
N PRO A 147 -3.23 -13.35 -0.08
CA PRO A 147 -4.62 -13.21 0.34
C PRO A 147 -5.48 -12.59 -0.77
N ALA A 148 -6.80 -12.72 -0.66
CA ALA A 148 -7.70 -12.05 -1.58
C ALA A 148 -7.65 -10.52 -1.34
N PRO A 149 -7.48 -9.69 -2.38
CA PRO A 149 -7.35 -8.25 -2.20
C PRO A 149 -8.67 -7.62 -1.71
N VAL A 150 -8.54 -6.80 -0.67
CA VAL A 150 -9.61 -5.98 -0.11
C VAL A 150 -9.32 -4.49 -0.31
N ILE A 151 -10.35 -3.67 -0.44
CA ILE A 151 -10.21 -2.31 -0.99
C ILE A 151 -10.31 -1.18 0.05
N ASN A 152 -10.65 -1.50 1.29
CA ASN A 152 -10.86 -0.51 2.35
C ASN A 152 -10.84 -1.15 3.75
N CYS A 153 -11.01 -0.33 4.79
CA CYS A 153 -11.11 -0.77 6.18
C CYS A 153 -12.29 -1.68 6.52
N LYS A 154 -13.34 -1.73 5.69
CA LYS A 154 -14.46 -2.65 5.86
C LYS A 154 -14.17 -4.04 5.27
N ARG A 155 -13.00 -4.22 4.65
CA ARG A 155 -12.59 -5.42 3.94
C ARG A 155 -13.53 -5.78 2.78
N ASP A 156 -14.08 -4.76 2.12
CA ASP A 156 -14.85 -4.98 0.89
C ASP A 156 -13.93 -5.64 -0.16
N PRO A 157 -14.38 -6.68 -0.88
CA PRO A 157 -13.52 -7.40 -1.82
C PRO A 157 -13.35 -6.62 -3.13
N ALA A 158 -12.15 -6.70 -3.71
CA ALA A 158 -11.93 -6.31 -5.09
C ALA A 158 -12.81 -7.13 -6.04
N ASN A 159 -13.04 -6.61 -7.25
CA ASN A 159 -13.70 -7.37 -8.30
C ASN A 159 -12.89 -8.63 -8.63
N PRO A 160 -13.54 -9.73 -9.04
CA PRO A 160 -12.84 -10.89 -9.55
C PRO A 160 -11.99 -10.50 -10.77
N LEU A 161 -10.93 -11.28 -11.01
CA LEU A 161 -10.22 -11.20 -12.30
C LEU A 161 -11.17 -11.65 -13.43
N PRO A 162 -11.09 -11.03 -14.62
CA PRO A 162 -11.84 -11.46 -15.80
C PRO A 162 -11.55 -12.90 -16.21
#